data_AF-A0A847XJY8-F1
#
_entry.id   AF-A0A847XJY8-F1
#
_cell.length_a   1.000
_cell.length_b   1.000
_cell.length_c   1.000
_cell.angle_alpha   90.00
_cell.angle_beta   90.00
_cell.angle_gamma   90.00
#
_symmetry.space_group_name_H-M   'P 1'
#
loop_
_entity.id
_entity.type
_entity.pdbx_description
1 polymer ?
#
loop_
_entity_poly.entity_id
_entity_poly.type
_entity_poly.pdbx_seq_one_letter_code
_entity_poly.pdbx_strand_id
1 'polypeptide(L)'
;EYSAVILALEEAKKMETEEIDFFLDSELVVKQLNGEYKVKNEDLGKLFVKIYNLRQQFKKITFHHVMREKNKLADRLVNEAIDGR
;
A
#
# COMPACT_ATOMS: atom_id res chain seq x y z
N GLU A 1 8.02 4.14 -1.99
CA GLU A 1 6.95 3.27 -1.46
C GLU A 1 5.69 4.03 -1.05
N TYR A 2 5.77 4.97 -0.10
CA TYR A 2 4.62 5.81 0.29
C TYR A 2 3.88 6.44 -0.90
N SER A 3 4.60 7.06 -1.84
CA SER A 3 4.01 7.67 -3.03
C SER A 3 3.27 6.67 -3.93
N ALA A 4 3.76 5.42 -4.02
CA ALA A 4 3.11 4.38 -4.80
C ALA A 4 1.81 3.91 -4.13
N VAL A 5 1.79 3.77 -2.80
CA VAL A 5 0.57 3.48 -2.04
C VAL A 5 -0.46 4.61 -2.21
N ILE A 6 -0.03 5.87 -2.18
CA ILE A 6 -0.92 7.02 -2.42
C ILE A 6 -1.54 6.95 -3.81
N LEU A 7 -0.72 6.72 -4.84
CA LEU A 7 -1.20 6.64 -6.22
C LEU A 7 -2.20 5.48 -6.38
N ALA A 8 -1.89 4.30 -5.83
CA ALA A 8 -2.78 3.16 -5.86
C ALA A 8 -4.10 3.41 -5.13
N LEU A 9 -4.08 4.09 -3.97
CA LEU A 9 -5.30 4.50 -3.27
C LEU A 9 -6.11 5.53 -4.06
N GLU A 10 -5.46 6.48 -4.71
CA GLU A 10 -6.14 7.47 -5.55
C GLU A 10 -6.80 6.83 -6.77
N GLU A 11 -6.14 5.87 -7.42
CA GLU A 11 -6.73 5.10 -8.53
C GLU A 11 -7.84 4.16 -8.06
N ALA A 12 -7.64 3.42 -6.96
CA ALA A 12 -8.66 2.53 -6.41
C ALA A 12 -9.92 3.30 -5.98
N LYS A 13 -9.77 4.55 -5.53
CA LYS A 13 -10.90 5.44 -5.26
C LYS A 13 -11.68 5.77 -6.55
N LYS A 14 -10.99 6.01 -7.67
CA LYS A 14 -11.65 6.26 -8.96
C LYS A 14 -12.39 5.02 -9.48
N MET A 15 -11.90 3.83 -9.12
CA MET A 15 -12.50 2.55 -9.48
C MET A 15 -13.62 2.13 -8.51
N GLU A 16 -13.98 2.97 -7.53
CA GLU A 16 -14.99 2.70 -6.50
C GLU A 16 -14.75 1.39 -5.72
N THR A 17 -13.48 1.01 -5.58
CA THR A 17 -13.08 -0.18 -4.83
C THR A 17 -13.33 0.03 -3.34
N GLU A 18 -13.95 -0.94 -2.66
CA GLU A 18 -14.24 -0.83 -1.22
C GLU A 18 -13.16 -1.48 -0.34
N GLU A 19 -12.47 -2.51 -0.84
CA GLU A 19 -11.47 -3.29 -0.11
C GLU A 19 -10.16 -3.39 -0.89
N ILE A 20 -9.02 -3.15 -0.21
CA ILE A 20 -7.70 -3.17 -0.85
C ILE A 20 -6.70 -3.91 0.04
N ASP A 21 -5.96 -4.84 -0.56
CA ASP A 21 -4.81 -5.48 0.06
C ASP A 21 -3.52 -5.01 -0.60
N PHE A 22 -2.65 -4.38 0.19
CA PHE A 22 -1.33 -3.92 -0.23
C PHE A 22 -0.26 -4.93 0.13
N PHE A 23 0.55 -5.30 -0.86
CA PHE A 23 1.72 -6.16 -0.68
C PHE A 23 2.98 -5.33 -0.87
N LEU A 24 3.73 -5.14 0.19
CA LEU A 24 4.95 -4.33 0.20
C LEU A 24 6.15 -5.19 0.61
N ASP A 25 7.31 -4.90 0.03
CA ASP A 25 8.58 -5.57 0.32
C ASP A 25 9.31 -4.97 1.53
N SER A 26 8.91 -3.77 1.96
CA SER A 26 9.45 -3.08 3.13
C SER A 26 8.62 -3.31 4.39
N GLU A 27 9.13 -4.14 5.29
CA GLU A 27 8.52 -4.42 6.59
C GLU A 27 8.34 -3.14 7.43
N LEU A 28 9.33 -2.24 7.34
CA LEU A 28 9.29 -0.96 8.05
C LEU A 28 8.07 -0.14 7.63
N VAL A 29 7.82 -0.03 6.32
CA VAL A 29 6.70 0.75 5.80
C VAL A 29 5.38 0.09 6.16
N VAL A 30 5.27 -1.24 6.08
CA VAL A 30 4.06 -1.96 6.51
C VAL A 30 3.75 -1.69 7.98
N LYS A 31 4.75 -1.84 8.87
CA LYS A 31 4.58 -1.56 10.30
C LYS A 31 4.24 -0.10 10.59
N GLN A 32 4.80 0.83 9.81
CA GLN A 32 4.44 2.24 9.93
C GLN A 32 2.99 2.48 9.50
N LEU A 33 2.56 1.92 8.36
CA LEU A 33 1.20 2.04 7.81
C LEU A 33 0.12 1.40 8.70
N ASN A 34 0.47 0.30 9.38
CA ASN A 34 -0.36 -0.32 10.41
C ASN A 34 -0.38 0.45 11.74
N GLY A 35 0.45 1.48 11.90
CA GLY A 35 0.54 2.28 13.12
C GLY A 35 1.34 1.60 14.24
N GLU A 36 2.01 0.49 13.96
CA GLU A 36 2.89 -0.19 14.90
C GLU A 36 4.14 0.65 15.16
N TYR A 37 4.67 1.30 14.12
CA TYR A 37 5.91 2.07 14.17
C TYR A 37 5.67 3.55 13.89
N LYS A 38 6.34 4.43 14.66
CA LYS A 38 6.31 5.88 14.41
C LYS A 38 7.14 6.24 13.19
N VAL A 39 6.57 7.09 12.33
CA VAL A 39 7.29 7.76 11.25
C VAL A 39 8.06 8.94 11.87
N LYS A 40 9.39 8.85 11.88
CA LYS A 40 10.28 9.87 12.49
C LYS A 40 10.65 11.01 11.54
N ASN A 41 10.57 10.77 10.24
CA ASN A 41 10.90 11.76 9.22
C ASN A 41 9.67 12.63 8.93
N GLU A 42 9.82 13.95 9.01
CA GLU A 42 8.70 14.89 8.85
C GLU A 42 8.06 14.85 7.46
N ASP A 43 8.85 14.68 6.40
CA ASP A 43 8.33 14.58 5.04
C ASP A 43 7.58 13.26 4.81
N LEU A 44 8.09 12.16 5.37
CA LEU A 44 7.34 10.89 5.39
C LEU A 44 6.08 11.00 6.25
N GLY A 45 6.10 11.81 7.31
CA GLY A 45 4.93 12.09 8.15
C GLY A 45 3.78 12.71 7.35
N LYS A 46 4.09 13.68 6.47
CA LYS A 46 3.08 14.28 5.57
C LYS A 46 2.46 13.24 4.63
N LEU A 47 3.29 12.35 4.06
CA LEU A 47 2.81 11.27 3.19
C LEU A 47 1.96 10.26 3.96
N PHE A 48 2.37 9.89 5.17
CA PHE A 48 1.62 9.00 6.05
C PHE A 48 0.24 9.57 6.38
N VAL A 49 0.14 10.86 6.73
CA VAL A 49 -1.15 11.52 6.98
C VAL A 49 -2.03 11.50 5.72
N LYS A 50 -1.46 11.72 4.53
CA LYS A 50 -2.21 11.62 3.28
C LYS A 50 -2.77 10.21 3.06
N ILE A 51 -1.95 9.18 3.25
CA ILE A 51 -2.40 7.78 3.17
C ILE A 51 -3.48 7.49 4.20
N TYR A 52 -3.29 7.94 5.44
CA TYR A 52 -4.26 7.77 6.51
C TYR A 52 -5.61 8.37 6.14
N ASN A 53 -5.65 9.61 5.63
CA ASN A 53 -6.90 10.23 5.20
C ASN A 53 -7.55 9.54 3.99
N LEU A 54 -6.75 9.05 3.05
CA LEU A 54 -7.27 8.25 1.92
C LEU A 54 -7.86 6.95 2.41
N ARG A 55 -7.21 6.28 3.36
CA ARG A 55 -7.63 4.96 3.85
C ARG A 55 -9.02 4.97 4.48
N GLN A 56 -9.41 6.08 5.11
CA GLN A 56 -10.71 6.23 5.76
C GLN A 56 -11.90 6.22 4.77
N GLN A 57 -11.63 6.36 3.47
CA GLN A 57 -12.66 6.31 2.42
C GLN A 57 -12.96 4.89 1.94
N PHE A 58 -12.19 3.91 2.40
CA PHE A 58 -12.35 2.50 2.06
C PHE A 58 -12.95 1.75 3.25
N LYS A 59 -13.72 0.69 2.99
CA LYS A 59 -14.24 -0.18 4.06
C LYS A 59 -13.12 -0.94 4.75
N LYS A 60 -12.15 -1.41 3.97
CA LYS A 60 -11.06 -2.25 4.48
C LYS A 60 -9.79 -2.03 3.69
N ILE A 61 -8.70 -1.78 4.41
CA ILE A 61 -7.36 -1.76 3.84
C ILE A 61 -6.44 -2.60 4.71
N THR A 62 -5.74 -3.54 4.09
CA THR A 62 -4.75 -4.38 4.76
C THR A 62 -3.38 -4.15 4.17
N PHE A 63 -2.35 -4.00 5.01
CA PHE A 63 -0.96 -3.92 4.57
C PHE A 63 -0.24 -5.21 4.97
N HIS A 64 0.25 -5.93 3.98
CA HIS A 64 0.99 -7.17 4.13
C HIS A 64 2.44 -6.96 3.75
N HIS A 65 3.34 -7.41 4.63
CA HIS A 65 4.74 -7.55 4.28
C HIS A 65 4.96 -8.89 3.59
N VAL A 66 5.60 -8.85 2.42
CA VAL A 66 5.98 -10.06 1.68
C VAL A 66 7.50 -10.15 1.64
N MET A 67 8.05 -11.17 2.28
CA MET A 67 9.47 -11.52 2.10
C MET A 67 9.69 -12.05 0.68
N ARG A 68 10.79 -11.60 0.03
CA ARG A 68 11.16 -11.95 -1.36
C ARG A 68 11.05 -13.44 -1.71
N GLU A 69 11.23 -14.35 -0.74
CA GLU A 69 11.09 -15.80 -0.96
C GLU A 69 9.64 -16.29 -1.22
N LYS A 70 8.62 -15.54 -0.79
CA LYS A 70 7.19 -15.85 -1.03
C LYS A 70 6.59 -15.08 -2.22
N ASN A 71 7.39 -14.28 -2.92
CA ASN A 71 6.90 -13.36 -3.95
C ASN A 71 6.43 -14.03 -5.25
N LYS A 72 6.52 -15.36 -5.42
CA LYS A 72 6.06 -16.05 -6.65
C LYS A 72 4.59 -15.78 -7.00
N LEU A 73 3.72 -15.52 -6.02
CA LEU A 73 2.31 -15.19 -6.23
C LEU A 73 2.08 -13.70 -6.51
N ALA A 74 2.81 -12.81 -5.84
CA ALA A 74 2.71 -11.37 -6.06
C ALA A 74 3.40 -10.95 -7.37
N ASP A 75 4.53 -11.55 -7.75
CA ASP A 75 5.12 -11.42 -9.08
C ASP A 75 4.14 -11.88 -10.17
N ARG A 76 3.34 -12.92 -9.92
CA ARG A 76 2.30 -13.35 -10.86
C ARG A 76 1.21 -12.30 -11.02
N LEU A 77 0.67 -11.76 -9.92
CA LEU A 77 -0.38 -10.73 -9.96
C LEU A 77 0.11 -9.40 -10.54
N VAL A 78 1.35 -9.00 -10.25
CA VAL A 78 1.97 -7.81 -10.83
C VAL A 78 2.27 -8.02 -12.31
N ASN A 79 2.77 -9.19 -12.71
CA ASN A 79 2.94 -9.52 -14.13
C ASN A 79 1.59 -9.55 -14.86
N GLU A 80 0.54 -10.13 -14.28
CA GLU A 80 -0.81 -10.13 -14.89
C GLU A 80 -1.39 -8.71 -15.05
N ALA A 81 -1.08 -7.79 -14.15
CA ALA A 81 -1.48 -6.39 -14.27
C ALA A 81 -0.64 -5.58 -15.27
N ILE A 82 0.60 -5.99 -15.56
CA ILE A 82 1.53 -5.29 -16.47
C ILE A 82 1.45 -5.83 -17.91
N ASP A 83 1.25 -7.14 -18.10
CA ASP A 83 1.20 -7.81 -19.42
C ASP A 83 -0.15 -7.65 -20.15
N GLY A 84 -1.14 -7.04 -19.51
CA GLY A 84 -2.48 -6.80 -20.08
C GLY A 84 -2.61 -5.54 -20.93
N ARG A 85 -1.53 -5.04 -21.55
CA ARG A 85 -1.53 -3.79 -22.33
C ARG A 85 -1.45 -4.01 -23.85
#